data_AF-A0A1H0JJ03-F1
#
_entry.id   AF-A0A1H0JJ03-F1
#
_cell.length_a   1.000
_cell.length_b   1.000
_cell.length_c   1.000
_cell.angle_alpha   90.00
_cell.angle_beta   90.00
_cell.angle_gamma   90.00
#
_symmetry.space_group_name_H-M   'P 1'
#
loop_
_entity.id
_entity.type
_entity.pdbx_description
1 polymer ?
#
loop_
_entity_poly.entity_id
_entity_poly.type
_entity_poly.pdbx_seq_one_letter_code
_entity_poly.pdbx_strand_id
1 'polypeptide(L)'
;MPDRLRFALSLSIFLALGSGCASVAAPPPNLGGPAPNAAELRYAAETGRAIYRRLPVEQTRGFVFAGDGRGYGLCVRAVRNGRLDHTLLVLQRRIDGAVSQVEDDAAILRSGAEVAPCRNRTDWTPVR
;
A
#
# COMPACT_ATOMS: atom_id res chain seq x y z
N MET A 1 56.97 55.24 -1.73
CA MET A 1 57.74 54.40 -2.67
C MET A 1 58.27 53.18 -1.93
N PRO A 2 58.23 51.95 -2.47
CA PRO A 2 57.43 51.36 -3.57
C PRO A 2 56.41 50.33 -3.00
N ASP A 3 55.23 50.13 -3.59
CA ASP A 3 54.90 49.36 -4.80
C ASP A 3 55.10 47.83 -4.70
N ARG A 4 54.00 47.08 -4.91
CA ARG A 4 53.73 46.11 -6.00
C ARG A 4 52.77 45.00 -5.53
N LEU A 5 51.48 45.04 -5.87
CA LEU A 5 50.83 44.47 -7.08
C LEU A 5 51.13 42.98 -7.34
N ARG A 6 50.07 42.14 -7.26
CA ARG A 6 49.62 41.13 -8.26
C ARG A 6 48.47 40.29 -7.67
N PHE A 7 47.22 40.48 -8.10
CA PHE A 7 46.51 39.91 -9.26
C PHE A 7 46.28 38.39 -9.22
N ALA A 8 45.01 38.00 -9.02
CA ALA A 8 44.25 36.89 -9.62
C ALA A 8 42.98 36.71 -8.77
N LEU A 9 41.79 37.21 -9.11
CA LEU A 9 40.94 36.94 -10.28
C LEU A 9 40.53 35.47 -10.38
N SER A 10 39.42 35.12 -9.71
CA SER A 10 38.54 34.05 -10.18
C SER A 10 37.12 34.26 -9.65
N LEU A 11 36.37 34.93 -10.52
CA LEU A 11 34.92 35.00 -10.59
C LEU A 11 34.34 33.58 -10.62
N SER A 12 33.37 33.27 -9.75
CA SER A 12 32.48 32.11 -9.96
C SER A 12 31.10 32.46 -9.43
N ILE A 13 30.32 32.99 -10.36
CA ILE A 13 28.88 33.20 -10.30
C ILE A 13 28.25 31.80 -10.27
N PHE A 14 27.73 31.36 -9.12
CA PHE A 14 26.82 30.21 -9.08
C PHE A 14 25.40 30.71 -9.20
N LEU A 15 24.80 30.49 -10.38
CA LEU A 15 23.38 30.68 -10.63
C LEU A 15 22.59 29.84 -9.63
N ALA A 16 21.85 30.52 -8.74
CA ALA A 16 20.75 29.91 -8.01
C ALA A 16 19.62 29.64 -9.00
N LEU A 17 19.65 28.48 -9.67
CA LEU A 17 18.45 27.91 -10.27
C LEU A 17 17.51 27.57 -9.11
N GLY A 18 16.60 28.49 -8.82
CA GLY A 18 15.37 28.19 -8.08
C GLY A 18 14.56 27.19 -8.88
N SER A 19 14.89 25.91 -8.75
CA SER A 19 14.04 24.80 -9.16
C SER A 19 12.77 24.89 -8.33
N GLY A 20 11.74 25.53 -8.91
CA GLY A 20 10.37 25.37 -8.46
C GLY A 20 10.07 23.88 -8.38
N CYS A 21 9.95 23.37 -7.15
CA CYS A 21 9.36 22.06 -6.90
C CYS A 21 7.88 22.16 -7.24
N ALA A 22 7.55 22.12 -8.53
CA ALA A 22 6.23 21.71 -8.95
C ALA A 22 6.08 20.27 -8.46
N SER A 23 5.41 20.10 -7.32
CA SER A 23 4.93 18.80 -6.88
C SER A 23 3.93 18.32 -7.93
N VAL A 24 4.44 17.70 -8.99
CA VAL A 24 3.66 16.83 -9.84
C VAL A 24 3.14 15.77 -8.88
N ALA A 25 1.86 15.87 -8.54
CA ALA A 25 1.18 14.80 -7.85
C ALA A 25 1.47 13.55 -8.67
N ALA A 26 2.24 12.61 -8.08
CA ALA A 26 2.52 11.36 -8.74
C ALA A 26 1.15 10.79 -9.14
N PRO A 27 0.96 10.37 -10.40
CA PRO A 27 -0.26 9.69 -10.78
C PRO A 27 -0.49 8.58 -9.75
N PRO A 28 -1.72 8.42 -9.23
CA PRO A 28 -2.01 7.38 -8.27
C PRO A 28 -1.42 6.08 -8.82
N PRO A 29 -0.65 5.32 -8.01
CA PRO A 29 0.03 4.13 -8.50
C PRO A 29 -1.00 3.33 -9.27
N ASN A 30 -0.74 3.14 -10.57
CA ASN A 30 -1.63 2.38 -11.43
C ASN A 30 -1.73 1.01 -10.76
N LEU A 31 -2.89 0.73 -10.13
CA LEU A 31 -3.19 -0.53 -9.45
C LEU A 31 -3.46 -1.59 -10.52
N GLY A 32 -2.58 -1.67 -11.53
CA GLY A 32 -2.69 -2.47 -12.75
C GLY A 32 -2.49 -3.96 -12.51
N GLY A 33 -2.85 -4.45 -11.32
CA GLY A 33 -3.16 -5.85 -11.08
C GLY A 33 -4.60 -6.14 -11.45
N PRO A 34 -4.94 -7.38 -11.81
CA PRO A 34 -6.33 -7.76 -12.02
C PRO A 34 -7.14 -7.47 -10.76
N ALA A 35 -8.36 -6.94 -10.89
CA ALA A 35 -9.22 -6.70 -9.74
C ALA A 35 -9.56 -8.02 -9.00
N PRO A 36 -9.78 -7.97 -7.68
CA PRO A 36 -10.32 -9.10 -6.95
C PRO A 36 -11.68 -9.52 -7.49
N ASN A 37 -11.89 -10.83 -7.64
CA ASN A 37 -13.18 -11.38 -8.03
C ASN A 37 -14.12 -11.51 -6.81
N ALA A 38 -15.37 -11.89 -7.05
CA ALA A 38 -16.37 -12.00 -5.99
C ALA A 38 -16.01 -13.06 -4.91
N ALA A 39 -15.34 -14.15 -5.29
CA ALA A 39 -14.92 -15.18 -4.35
C ALA A 39 -13.79 -14.69 -3.43
N GLU A 40 -12.83 -13.95 -3.99
CA GLU A 40 -11.72 -13.34 -3.25
C GLU A 40 -12.20 -12.27 -2.27
N LEU A 41 -13.15 -11.42 -2.71
CA LEU A 41 -13.77 -10.44 -1.84
C LEU A 41 -14.58 -11.11 -0.71
N ARG A 42 -15.29 -12.20 -1.00
CA ARG A 42 -16.04 -12.97 0.01
C ARG A 42 -15.10 -13.67 0.99
N TYR A 43 -14.02 -14.26 0.51
CA TYR A 43 -13.00 -14.87 1.36
C TYR A 43 -12.40 -13.83 2.32
N ALA A 44 -11.98 -12.67 1.81
CA ALA A 44 -11.45 -11.59 2.64
C ALA A 44 -12.47 -11.09 3.68
N ALA A 45 -13.75 -11.01 3.30
CA ALA A 45 -14.85 -10.65 4.18
C ALA A 45 -15.04 -11.64 5.33
N GLU A 46 -15.11 -12.94 5.04
CA GLU A 46 -15.29 -14.01 6.02
C GLU A 46 -14.08 -14.09 6.96
N THR A 47 -12.87 -14.06 6.40
CA THR A 47 -11.61 -14.06 7.17
C THR A 47 -11.49 -12.81 8.05
N GLY A 48 -11.82 -11.63 7.53
CA GLY A 48 -11.85 -10.39 8.30
C GLY A 48 -12.82 -10.44 9.47
N ARG A 49 -14.03 -10.98 9.26
CA ARG A 49 -15.04 -11.18 10.32
C ARG A 49 -14.55 -12.14 11.40
N ALA A 50 -13.83 -13.20 11.02
CA ALA A 50 -13.22 -14.13 11.96
C ALA A 50 -12.12 -13.45 12.79
N ILE A 51 -11.19 -12.74 12.14
CA ILE A 51 -10.06 -12.05 12.78
C ILE A 51 -10.54 -10.98 13.78
N TYR A 52 -11.50 -10.14 13.37
CA TYR A 52 -11.99 -9.03 14.17
C TYR A 52 -13.22 -9.37 15.01
N ARG A 53 -13.53 -10.66 15.19
CA ARG A 53 -14.60 -11.14 16.08
C ARG A 53 -15.94 -10.42 15.86
N ARG A 54 -16.36 -10.30 14.60
CA ARG A 54 -17.62 -9.65 14.16
C ARG A 54 -17.73 -8.14 14.41
N LEU A 55 -16.63 -7.44 14.65
CA LEU A 55 -16.62 -5.98 14.53
C LEU A 55 -17.00 -5.54 13.10
N PRO A 56 -17.48 -4.30 12.89
CA PRO A 56 -17.62 -3.75 11.55
C PRO A 56 -16.26 -3.73 10.83
N VAL A 57 -16.15 -4.53 9.78
CA VAL A 57 -14.91 -4.69 8.99
C VAL A 57 -15.04 -3.93 7.68
N GLU A 58 -13.95 -3.33 7.26
CA GLU A 58 -13.77 -2.80 5.91
C GLU A 58 -12.65 -3.55 5.19
N GLN A 59 -12.75 -3.64 3.86
CA GLN A 59 -11.71 -4.20 3.01
C GLN A 59 -11.43 -3.31 1.81
N THR A 60 -10.24 -3.43 1.21
CA THR A 60 -9.90 -2.71 -0.02
C THR A 60 -10.69 -3.25 -1.22
N ARG A 61 -11.09 -2.36 -2.14
CA ARG A 61 -11.74 -2.72 -3.40
C ARG A 61 -10.79 -3.44 -4.36
N GLY A 62 -9.53 -3.03 -4.35
CA GLY A 62 -8.47 -3.61 -5.18
C GLY A 62 -7.45 -4.38 -4.34
N PHE A 63 -6.64 -5.18 -5.03
CA PHE A 63 -5.42 -5.70 -4.43
C PHE A 63 -4.44 -4.56 -4.15
N VAL A 64 -3.75 -4.63 -3.02
CA VAL A 64 -2.63 -3.74 -2.72
C VAL A 64 -1.35 -4.12 -3.47
N PHE A 65 -1.23 -5.40 -3.82
CA PHE A 65 -0.30 -5.91 -4.82
C PHE A 65 -0.88 -7.16 -5.46
N ALA A 66 -0.53 -7.39 -6.72
CA ALA A 66 -0.82 -8.62 -7.43
C ALA A 66 0.40 -8.98 -8.31
N GLY A 67 0.74 -10.25 -8.38
CA GLY A 67 1.75 -10.72 -9.32
C GLY A 67 2.28 -12.10 -9.00
N ASP A 68 2.76 -12.77 -10.04
CA ASP A 68 3.33 -14.10 -9.98
C ASP A 68 4.50 -14.12 -8.99
N GLY A 69 4.44 -15.00 -7.99
CA GLY A 69 5.45 -15.16 -6.94
C GLY A 69 5.29 -14.28 -5.70
N ARG A 70 4.47 -13.21 -5.73
CA ARG A 70 4.10 -12.44 -4.52
C ARG A 70 2.70 -12.77 -3.99
N GLY A 71 1.87 -13.37 -4.84
CA GLY A 71 0.46 -13.59 -4.57
C GLY A 71 -0.38 -12.32 -4.74
N TYR A 72 -1.55 -12.33 -4.11
CA TYR A 72 -2.58 -11.31 -4.24
C TYR A 72 -2.94 -10.77 -2.85
N GLY A 73 -2.55 -9.53 -2.59
CA GLY A 73 -2.69 -8.89 -1.28
C GLY A 73 -4.00 -8.11 -1.16
N LEU A 74 -4.85 -8.42 -0.19
CA LEU A 74 -6.03 -7.65 0.21
C LEU A 74 -5.87 -7.13 1.63
N CYS A 75 -6.22 -5.87 1.85
CA CYS A 75 -6.19 -5.31 3.20
C CYS A 75 -7.59 -5.35 3.82
N VAL A 76 -7.66 -5.74 5.09
CA VAL A 76 -8.86 -5.68 5.93
C VAL A 76 -8.57 -4.89 7.20
N ARG A 77 -9.53 -4.08 7.64
CA ARG A 77 -9.39 -3.28 8.86
C ARG A 77 -10.68 -3.24 9.66
N ALA A 78 -10.53 -3.01 10.95
CA ALA A 78 -11.64 -2.69 11.84
C ALA A 78 -11.19 -1.68 12.90
N VAL A 79 -12.13 -0.94 13.46
CA VAL A 79 -11.85 -0.12 14.64
C VAL A 79 -11.85 -1.03 15.87
N ARG A 80 -10.70 -1.11 16.55
CA ARG A 80 -10.52 -1.85 17.80
C ARG A 80 -9.92 -0.93 18.84
N ASN A 81 -10.59 -0.79 19.99
CA ASN A 81 -10.17 0.11 21.07
C ASN A 81 -9.88 1.54 20.60
N GLY A 82 -10.73 2.08 19.71
CA GLY A 82 -10.60 3.45 19.18
C GLY A 82 -9.48 3.65 18.15
N ARG A 83 -8.82 2.59 17.69
CA ARG A 83 -7.75 2.64 16.68
C ARG A 83 -8.06 1.73 15.51
N LEU A 84 -7.59 2.09 14.33
CA LEU A 84 -7.65 1.22 13.16
C LEU A 84 -6.62 0.10 13.30
N ASP A 85 -7.10 -1.12 13.48
CA ASP A 85 -6.30 -2.34 13.38
C ASP A 85 -6.34 -2.82 11.93
N HIS A 86 -5.18 -3.12 11.36
CA HIS A 86 -5.04 -3.51 9.96
C HIS A 86 -4.49 -4.92 9.88
N THR A 87 -4.96 -5.67 8.89
CA THR A 87 -4.46 -6.99 8.54
C THR A 87 -4.32 -7.06 7.04
N LEU A 88 -3.22 -7.64 6.57
CA LEU A 88 -2.97 -7.92 5.17
C LEU A 88 -3.19 -9.42 4.94
N LEU A 89 -4.11 -9.74 4.06
CA LEU A 89 -4.38 -11.09 3.59
C LEU A 89 -3.63 -11.29 2.27
N VAL A 90 -2.82 -12.35 2.16
CA VAL A 90 -2.07 -12.65 0.95
C VAL A 90 -2.50 -14.01 0.42
N LEU A 91 -3.26 -14.01 -0.68
CA LEU A 91 -3.66 -15.22 -1.37
C LEU A 91 -2.51 -15.67 -2.27
N GLN A 92 -2.00 -16.90 -2.14
CA GLN A 92 -0.90 -17.36 -3.00
C GLN A 92 -1.32 -17.55 -4.46
N ARG A 93 -2.62 -17.83 -4.69
CA ARG A 93 -3.23 -18.02 -6.01
C ARG A 93 -4.61 -17.35 -6.09
N ARG A 94 -5.11 -17.17 -7.32
CA ARG A 94 -6.49 -16.71 -7.55
C ARG A 94 -7.49 -17.74 -7.02
N ILE A 95 -8.64 -17.27 -6.56
CA ILE A 95 -9.73 -18.17 -6.14
C ILE A 95 -10.71 -18.34 -7.30
N ASP A 96 -10.69 -19.52 -7.92
CA ASP A 96 -11.62 -19.90 -8.99
C ASP A 96 -12.63 -20.93 -8.46
N GLY A 97 -13.88 -20.51 -8.25
CA GLY A 97 -14.99 -21.41 -7.87
C GLY A 97 -15.27 -21.51 -6.36
N ALA A 98 -15.64 -22.71 -5.89
CA ALA A 98 -16.04 -22.94 -4.50
C ALA A 98 -14.83 -22.89 -3.58
N VAL A 99 -14.87 -22.01 -2.58
CA VAL A 99 -13.83 -21.86 -1.55
C VAL A 99 -13.80 -23.15 -0.73
N SER A 100 -12.86 -24.05 -1.02
CA SER A 100 -12.59 -25.19 -0.17
C SER A 100 -11.86 -24.69 1.07
N GLN A 101 -12.45 -24.88 2.25
CA GLN A 101 -11.84 -24.50 3.54
C GLN A 101 -10.50 -25.23 3.83
N VAL A 102 -10.09 -26.17 2.96
CA VAL A 102 -8.87 -26.98 3.08
C VAL A 102 -7.74 -26.46 2.18
N GLU A 103 -8.00 -25.50 1.28
CA GLU A 103 -6.98 -24.89 0.41
C GLU A 103 -6.46 -23.57 1.00
N ASP A 104 -6.02 -23.62 2.25
CA ASP A 104 -5.63 -22.50 3.11
C ASP A 104 -4.28 -21.85 2.70
N ASP A 105 -4.14 -21.53 1.42
CA ASP A 105 -2.96 -20.85 0.85
C ASP A 105 -3.04 -19.33 1.06
N ALA A 106 -3.54 -18.89 2.23
CA ALA A 106 -3.65 -17.48 2.56
C ALA A 106 -2.78 -17.13 3.78
N ALA A 107 -1.83 -16.21 3.60
CA ALA A 107 -1.08 -15.68 4.72
C ALA A 107 -1.85 -14.52 5.37
N ILE A 108 -1.96 -14.54 6.69
CA ILE A 108 -2.59 -13.47 7.48
C ILE A 108 -1.49 -12.70 8.20
N LEU A 109 -1.16 -11.52 7.66
CA LEU A 109 -0.06 -10.69 8.13
C LEU A 109 -0.57 -9.52 8.96
N ARG A 110 0.02 -9.33 10.15
CA ARG A 110 -0.47 -8.34 11.15
C ARG A 110 0.64 -7.51 11.78
N SER A 111 1.91 -7.81 11.50
CA SER A 111 2.99 -6.99 12.04
C SER A 111 2.96 -5.60 11.40
N GLY A 112 3.45 -4.61 12.13
CA GLY A 112 3.40 -3.21 11.68
C GLY A 112 4.07 -2.97 10.32
N ALA A 113 5.15 -3.70 10.02
CA ALA A 113 5.87 -3.60 8.75
C ALA A 113 5.10 -4.24 7.60
N GLU A 114 4.50 -5.42 7.82
CA GLU A 114 3.75 -6.14 6.78
C GLU A 114 2.47 -5.40 6.38
N VAL A 115 1.82 -4.74 7.34
CA VAL A 115 0.58 -3.98 7.08
C VAL A 115 0.83 -2.54 6.64
N ALA A 116 2.09 -2.13 6.47
CA ALA A 116 2.43 -0.79 5.98
C ALA A 116 1.72 -0.44 4.66
N PRO A 117 1.60 -1.35 3.66
CA PRO A 117 0.85 -1.07 2.43
C PRO A 117 -0.63 -0.74 2.67
N CYS A 118 -1.23 -1.23 3.75
CA CYS A 118 -2.64 -1.00 4.06
C CYS A 118 -2.91 0.41 4.59
N ARG A 119 -1.97 1.03 5.30
CA ARG A 119 -2.20 2.29 6.04
C ARG A 119 -2.53 3.48 5.14
N ASN A 120 -1.98 3.48 3.92
CA ASN A 120 -2.13 4.58 2.97
C ASN A 120 -3.25 4.33 1.95
N ARG A 121 -4.04 3.26 2.11
CA ARG A 121 -5.16 2.95 1.22
C ARG A 121 -6.34 3.86 1.49
N THR A 122 -7.04 4.20 0.42
CA THR A 122 -8.23 5.07 0.42
C THR A 122 -9.47 4.39 -0.16
N ASP A 123 -9.33 3.21 -0.76
CA ASP A 123 -10.36 2.47 -1.47
C ASP A 123 -11.11 1.47 -0.57
N TRP A 124 -11.38 1.85 0.67
CA TRP A 124 -12.04 0.99 1.65
C TRP A 124 -13.54 0.83 1.36
N THR A 125 -14.06 -0.37 1.61
CA THR A 125 -15.47 -0.70 1.50
C THR A 125 -15.93 -1.51 2.71
N PRO A 126 -17.10 -1.18 3.27
CA PRO A 126 -17.71 -2.01 4.30
C PRO A 126 -17.95 -3.44 3.80
N VAL A 127 -17.59 -4.41 4.62
CA VAL A 127 -17.84 -5.83 4.36
C VAL A 127 -19.32 -6.15 4.61
N ARG A 128 -19.98 -6.77 3.62
CA ARG A 128 -21.40 -7.17 3.69
C ARG A 128 -21.61 -8.61 4.13
#